data_AF-A0A2T0FL84-F1
#
_entry.id   AF-A0A2T0FL84-F1
#
_cell.length_a   1.000
_cell.length_b   1.000
_cell.length_c   1.000
_cell.angle_alpha   90.00
_cell.angle_beta   90.00
_cell.angle_gamma   90.00
#
_symmetry.space_group_name_H-M   'P 1'
#
loop_
_entity.id
_entity.type
_entity.pdbx_description
1 polymer ?
#
loop_
_entity_poly.entity_id
_entity_poly.type
_entity_poly.pdbx_seq_one_letter_code
_entity_poly.pdbx_strand_id
1 'polypeptide(L)'
;MSISPDRVNCAICEWAGDYSAISHNDTDAPASALYWHHFASESHINNYEVWCVYREEQNIPHDYVADWLDQTRLADIHDSALVHSS
;
A
#
# COMPACT_ATOMS: atom_id res chain seq x y z
N MET A 1 -0.55 12.58 -19.12
CA MET A 1 -0.47 13.18 -17.76
C MET A 1 0.56 12.37 -17.00
N SER A 2 1.73 12.95 -16.79
CA SER A 2 2.84 12.33 -16.07
C SER A 2 2.52 12.42 -14.58
N ILE A 3 2.40 11.27 -13.92
CA ILE A 3 2.28 11.21 -12.46
C ILE A 3 3.66 11.62 -11.94
N SER A 4 3.75 12.79 -11.31
CA SER A 4 4.97 13.17 -10.58
C SER A 4 5.22 12.10 -9.51
N PRO A 5 6.42 11.49 -9.43
CA PRO A 5 6.73 10.43 -8.49
C PRO A 5 7.00 10.97 -7.08
N ASP A 6 6.26 12.02 -6.67
CA ASP A 6 6.19 12.41 -5.28
C ASP A 6 5.59 11.21 -4.55
N ARG A 7 6.48 10.47 -3.91
CA ARG A 7 6.29 9.19 -3.23
C ARG A 7 4.98 9.24 -2.46
N VAL A 8 3.92 8.62 -3.00
CA VAL A 8 2.66 8.53 -2.29
C VAL A 8 2.87 7.52 -1.17
N ASN A 9 2.84 8.00 0.07
CA ASN A 9 2.93 7.13 1.23
C ASN A 9 1.78 6.12 1.20
N CYS A 10 2.07 4.87 1.58
CA CYS A 10 1.03 3.86 1.73
C CYS A 10 0.08 4.30 2.84
N ALA A 11 -1.19 4.53 2.51
CA ALA A 11 -2.19 5.03 3.47
C ALA A 11 -2.35 4.12 4.70
N ILE A 12 -2.16 2.82 4.51
CA ILE A 12 -2.29 1.81 5.57
C ILE A 12 -1.06 1.81 6.49
N CYS A 13 0.13 1.81 5.92
CA CYS A 13 1.36 1.84 6.69
C CYS A 13 1.57 3.19 7.40
N GLU A 14 1.13 4.28 6.78
CA GLU A 14 1.10 5.61 7.41
C GLU A 14 0.13 5.63 8.60
N TRP A 15 -1.07 5.06 8.46
CA TRP A 15 -2.01 4.90 9.57
C TRP A 15 -1.45 4.06 10.72
N ALA A 16 -0.76 2.95 10.40
CA ALA A 16 -0.12 2.08 11.38
C ALA A 16 1.07 2.74 12.09
N GLY A 17 1.53 3.91 11.61
CA GLY A 17 2.74 4.56 12.10
C GLY A 17 4.03 3.80 11.77
N ASP A 18 3.94 2.85 10.83
CA ASP A 18 5.04 1.97 10.43
C ASP A 18 5.53 2.34 9.02
N TYR A 19 6.54 3.21 8.97
CA TYR A 19 7.18 3.65 7.72
C TYR A 19 8.30 2.70 7.27
N SER A 20 8.46 1.54 7.91
CA SER A 20 9.62 0.65 7.69
C SER A 20 9.79 0.20 6.23
N ALA A 21 8.77 0.33 5.40
CA ALA A 21 8.78 -0.10 4.00
C ALA A 21 8.85 1.02 2.95
N ILE A 22 9.02 2.30 3.32
CA ILE A 22 9.25 3.40 2.34
C ILE A 22 10.72 3.86 2.34
N SER A 23 11.65 2.92 2.52
CA SER A 23 13.08 3.15 2.26
C SER A 23 13.36 2.93 0.77
N HIS A 24 12.91 3.83 -0.09
CA HIS A 24 13.19 3.81 -1.54
C HIS A 24 14.64 4.26 -1.84
N ASN A 25 15.62 3.45 -1.46
CA ASN A 25 17.04 3.71 -1.70
C ASN A 25 17.66 2.88 -2.84
N ASP A 26 16.89 2.12 -3.62
CA ASP A 26 17.38 1.52 -4.87
C ASP A 26 16.90 2.32 -6.09
N THR A 27 17.83 3.05 -6.70
CA THR A 27 17.61 4.20 -7.58
C THR A 27 17.43 3.90 -9.07
N ASP A 28 17.01 2.71 -9.49
CA ASP A 28 16.76 2.42 -10.93
C ASP A 28 15.49 1.58 -11.22
N ALA A 29 14.74 1.16 -10.19
CA ALA A 29 13.52 0.37 -10.39
C ALA A 29 12.31 1.26 -10.75
N PRO A 30 11.40 0.79 -11.64
CA PRO A 30 10.15 1.51 -11.86
C PRO A 30 9.33 1.56 -10.56
N ALA A 31 8.62 2.67 -10.33
CA ALA A 31 7.83 2.86 -9.11
C ALA A 31 6.84 1.71 -8.84
N SER A 32 6.26 1.12 -9.89
CA SER A 32 5.37 -0.04 -9.77
C SER A 32 6.03 -1.26 -9.12
N ALA A 33 7.32 -1.52 -9.42
CA ALA A 33 8.05 -2.62 -8.79
C ALA A 33 8.35 -2.32 -7.31
N LEU A 34 8.66 -1.07 -6.98
CA LEU A 34 8.86 -0.64 -5.59
C LEU A 34 7.58 -0.83 -4.76
N TYR A 35 6.42 -0.39 -5.28
CA TYR A 35 5.13 -0.59 -4.62
C TYR A 35 4.74 -2.06 -4.52
N TRP A 36 5.02 -2.87 -5.55
CA TRP A 36 4.75 -4.31 -5.50
C TRP A 36 5.53 -4.97 -4.36
N HIS A 37 6.84 -4.70 -4.25
CA HIS A 37 7.66 -5.25 -3.18
C HIS A 37 7.21 -4.76 -1.79
N HIS A 38 6.80 -3.49 -1.70
CA HIS A 38 6.22 -2.95 -0.47
C HIS A 38 4.94 -3.69 -0.08
N PHE A 39 3.97 -3.83 -0.99
CA PHE A 39 2.70 -4.51 -0.71
C PHE A 39 2.88 -6.01 -0.43
N ALA A 40 3.88 -6.64 -1.03
CA ALA A 40 4.22 -8.04 -0.78
C ALA A 40 4.98 -8.25 0.55
N SER A 41 5.41 -7.19 1.23
CA SER A 41 6.18 -7.30 2.47
C SER A 41 5.33 -7.74 3.65
N GLU A 42 5.92 -8.51 4.56
CA GLU A 42 5.26 -8.97 5.79
C GLU A 42 4.74 -7.81 6.66
N SER A 43 5.48 -6.69 6.71
CA SER A 43 5.04 -5.47 7.42
C SER A 43 3.74 -4.91 6.81
N HIS A 44 3.67 -4.76 5.48
CA HIS A 44 2.44 -4.29 4.83
C HIS A 44 1.28 -5.25 5.06
N ILE A 45 1.50 -6.57 4.93
CA ILE A 45 0.46 -7.57 5.13
C ILE A 45 -0.09 -7.52 6.55
N ASN A 46 0.78 -7.51 7.57
CA ASN A 46 0.36 -7.38 8.97
C ASN A 46 -0.42 -6.08 9.20
N ASN A 47 0.06 -4.96 8.67
CA ASN A 47 -0.64 -3.68 8.79
C ASN A 47 -1.99 -3.68 8.06
N TYR A 48 -2.07 -4.33 6.89
CA TYR A 48 -3.29 -4.50 6.11
C TYR A 48 -4.33 -5.34 6.85
N GLU A 49 -3.92 -6.44 7.46
CA GLU A 49 -4.79 -7.29 8.27
C GLU A 49 -5.31 -6.54 9.50
N VAL A 50 -4.44 -5.84 10.22
CA VAL A 50 -4.82 -5.03 11.38
C VAL A 50 -5.76 -3.89 10.98
N TRP A 51 -5.50 -3.24 9.85
CA TRP A 51 -6.40 -2.23 9.28
C TRP A 51 -7.77 -2.83 8.94
N CYS A 52 -7.82 -4.03 8.34
CA CYS A 52 -9.06 -4.73 8.01
C CYS A 52 -9.93 -5.02 9.23
N VAL A 53 -9.33 -5.43 10.36
CA VAL A 53 -10.07 -5.61 11.61
C VAL A 53 -10.55 -4.27 12.16
N TYR A 54 -9.65 -3.28 12.23
CA TYR A 54 -9.97 -1.96 12.77
C TYR A 54 -11.14 -1.29 12.04
N ARG A 55 -11.14 -1.34 10.70
CA ARG A 55 -12.21 -0.73 9.90
C ARG A 55 -13.56 -1.42 10.10
N GLU A 56 -13.58 -2.74 10.30
CA GLU A 56 -14.81 -3.46 10.62
C GLU A 56 -15.36 -3.03 11.98
N GLU A 57 -14.48 -2.93 12.99
CA GLU A 57 -14.85 -2.49 14.34
C GLU A 57 -15.36 -1.05 14.38
N GLN A 58 -14.74 -0.16 13.60
CA GLN A 58 -15.13 1.25 13.51
C GLN A 58 -16.24 1.53 12.50
N ASN A 59 -16.74 0.50 11.81
CA ASN A 59 -17.74 0.60 10.74
C ASN A 59 -17.34 1.60 9.64
N ILE A 60 -16.04 1.61 9.29
CA ILE A 60 -15.46 2.47 8.26
C ILE A 60 -15.77 1.84 6.89
N PRO A 61 -16.35 2.62 5.94
CA PRO A 61 -16.68 2.12 4.62
C PRO A 61 -15.45 1.60 3.84
N HIS A 62 -15.73 0.72 2.87
CA HIS A 62 -14.70 0.00 2.08
C HIS A 62 -14.00 0.87 1.04
N ASP A 63 -14.41 2.11 0.93
CA ASP A 63 -13.93 3.10 -0.01
C ASP A 63 -12.61 3.73 0.43
N TYR A 64 -12.29 3.90 1.72
CA TYR A 64 -11.09 4.66 2.13
C TYR A 64 -9.77 4.19 1.50
N VAL A 65 -9.46 2.88 1.59
CA VAL A 65 -8.25 2.31 0.97
C VAL A 65 -8.41 2.13 -0.53
N ALA A 66 -9.61 1.74 -0.98
CA ALA A 66 -9.88 1.51 -2.40
C ALA A 66 -9.76 2.81 -3.22
N ASP A 67 -10.31 3.92 -2.71
CA ASP A 67 -10.22 5.25 -3.29
C ASP A 67 -8.77 5.71 -3.38
N TRP A 68 -7.96 5.45 -2.36
CA TRP A 68 -6.54 5.77 -2.38
C TRP A 68 -5.79 4.92 -3.43
N LEU A 69 -6.05 3.61 -3.49
CA LEU A 69 -5.47 2.71 -4.49
C LEU A 69 -5.85 3.13 -5.92
N ASP A 70 -7.09 3.56 -6.14
CA ASP A 70 -7.57 4.02 -7.45
C ASP A 70 -6.96 5.37 -7.85
N GLN A 71 -6.92 6.34 -6.92
CA GLN A 71 -6.32 7.65 -7.15
C GLN A 71 -4.82 7.56 -7.48
N THR A 72 -4.13 6.60 -6.85
CA THR A 72 -2.71 6.34 -7.06
C THR A 72 -2.43 5.38 -8.22
N ARG A 73 -3.48 4.74 -8.77
CA ARG A 73 -3.38 3.69 -9.79
C ARG A 73 -2.52 2.50 -9.35
N LEU A 74 -2.66 2.12 -8.09
CA LEU A 74 -1.92 1.03 -7.45
C LEU A 74 -2.79 -0.20 -7.18
N ALA A 75 -4.10 -0.16 -7.43
CA ALA A 75 -5.03 -1.26 -7.16
C ALA A 75 -4.58 -2.61 -7.75
N ASP A 76 -4.29 -2.67 -9.06
CA ASP A 76 -3.83 -3.90 -9.71
C ASP A 76 -2.50 -4.45 -9.12
N ILE A 77 -1.61 -3.53 -8.72
CA ILE A 77 -0.31 -3.89 -8.14
C ILE A 77 -0.49 -4.45 -6.73
N HIS A 78 -1.36 -3.81 -5.94
CA HIS A 78 -1.71 -4.22 -4.59
C HIS A 78 -2.35 -5.60 -4.58
N ASP A 79 -3.38 -5.82 -5.40
CA ASP A 79 -4.07 -7.11 -5.47
C ASP A 79 -3.14 -8.23 -5.96
N SER A 80 -2.30 -7.93 -6.96
CA SER A 80 -1.29 -8.88 -7.42
C SER A 80 -0.26 -9.23 -6.35
N ALA A 81 0.12 -8.29 -5.49
CA ALA A 81 1.10 -8.50 -4.43
C ALA A 81 0.51 -9.33 -3.28
N LEU A 82 -0.72 -9.03 -2.84
CA LEU A 82 -1.40 -9.78 -1.79
C LEU A 82 -1.60 -11.26 -2.15
N VAL A 83 -1.97 -11.56 -3.40
CA VAL A 83 -2.12 -12.94 -3.88
C VAL A 83 -0.80 -13.70 -3.93
N HIS A 84 0.32 -13.03 -4.15
CA HIS A 84 1.64 -13.67 -4.19
C HIS A 84 2.23 -13.95 -2.81
N SER A 85 1.80 -13.21 -1.79
CA SER A 85 2.31 -13.34 -0.43
C SER A 85 1.49 -14.28 0.48
N SER A 86 0.34 -14.78 -0.02
CA SER A 86 -0.57 -15.73 0.66
C SER A 86 -0.26 -17.20 0.42
#